data_AF-A0A349JHP0-F1
#
_entry.id   AF-A0A349JHP0-F1
#
_cell.length_a   1.000
_cell.length_b   1.000
_cell.length_c   1.000
_cell.angle_alpha   90.00
_cell.angle_beta   90.00
_cell.angle_gamma   90.00
#
_symmetry.space_group_name_H-M   'P 1'
#
loop_
_entity.id
_entity.type
_entity.pdbx_description
1 polymer ?
#
loop_
_entity_poly.entity_id
_entity_poly.type
_entity_poly.pdbx_seq_one_letter_code
_entity_poly.pdbx_strand_id
1 'polypeptide(L)'
;MSNRLGFELLSKRLSKRLSLTQGCRIQYRLYNESDRPVYFVVFSLDSAGRLLVLNPDAKNTVGETPGAIEPGGNLSVPGDRPYGSTVSGPIGLVETQIIFSEAPFDRTLAALEGGMQQVRDAQPIRVLLNPLQVARAVLEDLHAASMTGAMNAGISTDYFALDVNVWATLSFVYQVIENE
;
A
#
# COMPACT_ATOMS: atom_id res chain seq x y z
N MET A 1 -14.88 -18.26 25.85
CA MET A 1 -13.41 -18.30 25.77
C MET A 1 -12.96 -17.00 25.14
N SER A 2 -12.23 -16.18 25.89
CA SER A 2 -11.97 -14.77 25.57
C SER A 2 -10.56 -14.63 24.99
N ASN A 3 -10.44 -14.33 23.70
CA ASN A 3 -9.17 -13.98 23.07
C ASN A 3 -8.83 -12.52 23.39
N ARG A 4 -7.91 -12.30 24.34
CA ARG A 4 -7.19 -11.03 24.49
C ARG A 4 -5.97 -11.06 23.58
N LEU A 5 -6.01 -10.30 22.49
CA LEU A 5 -4.80 -9.92 21.76
C LEU A 5 -4.08 -8.86 22.60
N GLY A 6 -3.01 -9.26 23.27
CA GLY A 6 -2.10 -8.36 23.95
C GLY A 6 -1.19 -7.69 22.92
N PHE A 7 -1.43 -6.43 22.62
CA PHE A 7 -0.47 -5.57 21.95
C PHE A 7 0.40 -4.90 23.03
N GLU A 8 1.49 -5.56 23.40
CA GLU A 8 2.53 -4.94 24.22
C GLU A 8 3.49 -4.15 23.31
N LEU A 9 3.06 -2.95 22.89
CA LEU A 9 3.98 -1.98 22.31
C LEU A 9 4.92 -1.51 23.43
N LEU A 10 6.15 -2.00 23.39
CA LEU A 10 7.30 -1.45 24.13
C LEU A 10 7.55 0.01 23.68
N SER A 11 6.71 0.90 24.19
CA SER A 11 6.73 2.36 24.04
C SER A 11 7.88 3.00 24.86
N LYS A 12 9.11 2.54 24.66
CA LYS A 12 10.30 3.19 25.22
C LYS A 12 11.47 3.12 24.24
N ARG A 13 11.42 3.96 23.19
CA ARG A 13 12.55 4.60 22.43
C ARG A 13 12.23 4.84 20.94
N LEU A 14 11.19 5.61 20.62
CA LEU A 14 10.96 6.10 19.24
C LEU A 14 10.77 7.62 19.23
N SER A 15 11.77 8.35 19.72
CA SER A 15 11.91 9.79 19.45
C SER A 15 12.89 10.08 18.31
N LYS A 16 13.39 9.05 17.61
CA LYS A 16 14.21 9.20 16.41
C LYS A 16 13.40 8.77 15.18
N ARG A 17 13.09 9.73 14.32
CA ARG A 17 12.48 9.49 13.00
C ARG A 17 13.46 8.67 12.15
N LEU A 18 12.96 7.68 11.41
CA LEU A 18 13.79 6.90 10.48
C LEU A 18 14.33 7.84 9.39
N SER A 19 15.65 7.92 9.26
CA SER A 19 16.32 8.71 8.24
C SER A 19 16.97 7.76 7.23
N LEU A 20 16.68 7.97 5.95
CA LEU A 20 17.22 7.19 4.84
C LEU A 20 18.04 8.12 3.95
N THR A 21 19.28 7.77 3.70
CA THR A 21 20.13 8.51 2.76
C THR A 21 19.62 8.32 1.34
N GLN A 22 19.63 9.37 0.53
CA GLN A 22 19.32 9.27 -0.89
C GLN A 22 20.24 8.21 -1.54
N GLY A 23 19.68 7.35 -2.40
CA GLY A 23 20.43 6.22 -2.97
C GLY A 23 20.38 4.94 -2.14
N CYS A 24 20.00 4.98 -0.86
CA CYS A 24 19.69 3.77 -0.10
C CYS A 24 18.54 3.00 -0.73
N ARG A 25 18.46 1.72 -0.40
CA ARG A 25 17.42 0.83 -0.90
C ARG A 25 16.41 0.50 0.20
N ILE A 26 15.13 0.50 -0.16
CA ILE A 26 14.03 0.14 0.72
C ILE A 26 13.23 -1.02 0.14
N GLN A 27 12.77 -1.91 1.02
CA GLN A 27 11.86 -3.01 0.71
C GLN A 27 10.93 -3.23 1.91
N TYR A 28 9.65 -3.48 1.63
CA TYR A 28 8.63 -3.83 2.60
C TYR A 28 8.38 -5.33 2.54
N ARG A 29 8.42 -6.01 3.68
CA ARG A 29 8.07 -7.44 3.76
C ARG A 29 6.73 -7.58 4.45
N LEU A 30 5.75 -8.04 3.71
CA LEU A 30 4.37 -8.18 4.13
C LEU A 30 4.10 -9.63 4.49
N TYR A 31 3.46 -9.86 5.63
CA TYR A 31 3.08 -11.18 6.11
C TYR A 31 1.57 -11.23 6.28
N ASN A 32 0.94 -12.28 5.77
CA ASN A 32 -0.47 -12.52 5.98
C ASN A 32 -0.65 -13.56 7.09
N GLU A 33 -0.99 -13.11 8.29
CA GLU A 33 -1.26 -13.97 9.44
C GLU A 33 -2.75 -14.35 9.58
N SER A 34 -3.59 -13.95 8.62
CA SER A 34 -5.00 -14.32 8.59
C SER A 34 -5.24 -15.70 7.97
N ASP A 35 -6.49 -16.15 8.00
CA ASP A 35 -6.95 -17.40 7.39
C ASP A 35 -7.48 -17.24 5.96
N ARG A 36 -7.35 -16.03 5.37
CA ARG A 36 -7.87 -15.67 4.05
C ARG A 36 -6.78 -15.04 3.18
N PRO A 37 -6.85 -15.15 1.85
CA PRO A 37 -5.97 -14.38 0.97
C PRO A 37 -6.15 -12.88 1.18
N VAL A 38 -5.05 -12.12 1.13
CA VAL A 38 -5.07 -10.66 1.29
C VAL A 38 -4.45 -9.99 0.06
N TYR A 39 -5.19 -9.05 -0.51
CA TYR A 39 -4.77 -8.20 -1.61
C TYR A 39 -4.26 -6.86 -1.06
N PHE A 40 -3.42 -6.16 -1.82
CA PHE A 40 -2.87 -4.89 -1.36
C PHE A 40 -2.53 -3.94 -2.52
N VAL A 41 -2.48 -2.65 -2.19
CA VAL A 41 -1.94 -1.57 -3.04
C VAL A 41 -0.99 -0.70 -2.23
N VAL A 42 0.03 -0.14 -2.89
CA VAL A 42 1.09 0.64 -2.23
C VAL A 42 1.21 2.02 -2.85
N PHE A 43 1.02 3.04 -2.01
CA PHE A 43 1.13 4.45 -2.37
C PHE A 43 2.21 5.12 -1.53
N SER A 44 2.97 6.05 -2.12
CA SER A 44 3.91 6.88 -1.40
C SER A 44 3.69 8.35 -1.73
N LEU A 45 3.63 9.22 -0.73
CA LEU A 45 3.62 10.66 -0.87
C LEU A 45 5.01 11.20 -0.52
N ASP A 46 5.66 11.86 -1.48
CA ASP A 46 6.96 12.48 -1.25
C ASP A 46 6.86 13.94 -0.78
N SER A 47 7.99 14.53 -0.40
CA SER A 47 8.06 15.91 0.10
C SER A 47 7.76 16.98 -0.96
N ALA A 48 7.68 16.61 -2.25
CA ALA A 48 7.23 17.49 -3.33
C ALA A 48 5.70 17.40 -3.54
N GLY A 49 4.98 16.64 -2.71
CA GLY A 49 3.54 16.44 -2.84
C GLY A 49 3.15 15.51 -3.98
N ARG A 50 4.09 14.72 -4.51
CA ARG A 50 3.80 13.77 -5.59
C ARG A 50 3.30 12.47 -4.99
N LEU A 51 2.15 12.01 -5.47
CA LEU A 51 1.66 10.67 -5.19
C LEU A 51 2.34 9.68 -6.14
N LEU A 52 3.03 8.73 -5.55
CA LEU A 52 3.79 7.68 -6.21
C LEU A 52 3.09 6.35 -5.98
N VAL A 53 3.13 5.49 -6.98
CA VAL A 53 2.58 4.13 -6.92
C VAL A 53 3.75 3.18 -7.04
N LEU A 54 3.84 2.26 -6.08
CA LEU A 54 4.89 1.25 -6.06
C LEU A 54 4.34 -0.06 -6.65
N ASN A 55 4.90 -0.51 -7.76
CA ASN A 55 4.54 -1.80 -8.34
C ASN A 55 5.18 -2.92 -7.50
N PRO A 56 4.38 -3.84 -6.93
CA PRO A 56 4.88 -4.96 -6.16
C PRO A 56 5.67 -5.97 -6.97
N ASP A 57 5.38 -6.15 -8.26
CA ASP A 57 6.22 -6.98 -9.13
C ASP A 57 6.95 -6.08 -10.14
N ALA A 58 8.28 -6.04 -10.05
CA ALA A 58 9.11 -5.27 -10.96
C ALA A 58 9.16 -5.86 -12.38
N LYS A 59 8.58 -7.05 -12.60
CA LYS A 59 8.42 -7.71 -13.91
C LYS A 59 7.04 -7.48 -14.54
N ASN A 60 6.02 -7.21 -13.73
CA ASN A 60 4.67 -7.01 -14.25
C ASN A 60 4.48 -5.57 -14.72
N THR A 61 3.59 -5.41 -15.70
CA THR A 61 3.16 -4.09 -16.13
C THR A 61 2.41 -3.41 -14.99
N VAL A 62 2.52 -2.09 -14.85
CA VAL A 62 1.73 -1.41 -13.84
C VAL A 62 0.26 -1.45 -14.24
N GLY A 63 -0.60 -1.93 -13.33
CA GLY A 63 -2.00 -2.26 -13.63
C GLY A 63 -2.32 -3.74 -13.39
N GLU A 64 -1.30 -4.60 -13.42
CA GLU A 64 -1.46 -6.00 -13.06
C GLU A 64 -1.45 -6.17 -11.53
N THR A 65 -2.41 -6.92 -11.01
CA THR A 65 -2.48 -7.28 -9.59
C THR A 65 -1.19 -8.04 -9.23
N PRO A 66 -0.46 -7.66 -8.16
CA PRO A 66 0.29 -8.69 -7.45
C PRO A 66 -0.69 -9.82 -7.10
N GLY A 67 -0.25 -11.07 -7.21
CA GLY A 67 -1.02 -12.17 -6.64
C GLY A 67 -1.36 -11.89 -5.17
N ALA A 68 -2.50 -12.39 -4.71
CA ALA A 68 -2.87 -12.32 -3.30
C ALA A 68 -1.75 -12.90 -2.42
N ILE A 69 -1.55 -12.33 -1.23
CA ILE A 69 -0.73 -12.98 -0.20
C ILE A 69 -1.60 -14.08 0.41
N GLU A 70 -1.33 -15.33 0.08
CA GLU A 70 -2.05 -16.49 0.63
C GLU A 70 -1.98 -16.55 2.16
N PRO A 71 -2.91 -17.25 2.84
CA PRO A 71 -2.87 -17.45 4.29
C PRO A 71 -1.52 -18.02 4.77
N GLY A 72 -0.90 -17.39 5.78
CA GLY A 72 0.44 -17.72 6.26
C GLY A 72 1.58 -17.35 5.30
N GLY A 73 1.25 -16.76 4.15
CA GLY A 73 2.18 -16.34 3.12
C GLY A 73 2.89 -15.02 3.45
N ASN A 74 3.88 -14.71 2.62
CA ASN A 74 4.58 -13.42 2.69
C ASN A 74 5.02 -12.97 1.30
N LEU A 75 5.16 -11.65 1.15
CA LEU A 75 5.58 -11.02 -0.10
C LEU A 75 6.49 -9.83 0.20
N SER A 76 7.51 -9.63 -0.64
CA SER A 76 8.38 -8.47 -0.58
C SER A 76 8.02 -7.46 -1.67
N VAL A 77 7.95 -6.18 -1.30
CA VAL A 77 7.55 -5.07 -2.18
C VAL A 77 8.63 -3.98 -2.16
N PRO A 78 9.25 -3.66 -3.30
CA PRO A 78 9.11 -4.33 -4.59
C PRO A 78 9.75 -5.74 -4.56
N GLY A 79 9.24 -6.61 -5.43
CA GLY A 79 9.67 -8.00 -5.60
C GLY A 79 11.08 -8.15 -6.18
N ASP A 80 11.47 -9.41 -6.44
CA ASP A 80 12.84 -9.92 -6.58
C ASP A 80 13.72 -9.18 -7.63
N ARG A 81 14.30 -8.06 -7.20
CA ARG A 81 15.64 -7.60 -7.58
C ARG A 81 16.49 -7.73 -6.32
N PRO A 82 17.80 -8.04 -6.41
CA PRO A 82 18.58 -8.41 -5.24
C PRO A 82 18.66 -7.35 -4.13
N TYR A 83 18.16 -6.12 -4.32
CA TYR A 83 18.25 -5.09 -3.28
C TYR A 83 17.18 -3.97 -3.33
N GLY A 84 15.87 -4.27 -3.40
CA GLY A 84 14.80 -3.27 -3.21
C GLY A 84 14.78 -2.09 -4.21
N SER A 85 13.97 -1.06 -3.92
CA SER A 85 13.92 0.18 -4.72
C SER A 85 14.85 1.25 -4.16
N THR A 86 15.59 1.92 -5.05
CA THR A 86 16.43 3.06 -4.68
C THR A 86 15.56 4.26 -4.31
N VAL A 87 15.79 4.80 -3.12
CA VAL A 87 15.20 6.05 -2.64
C VAL A 87 15.77 7.20 -3.49
N SER A 88 14.99 7.67 -4.47
CA SER A 88 15.38 8.69 -5.45
C SER A 88 14.51 9.95 -5.40
N GLY A 89 13.69 10.08 -4.36
CA GLY A 89 12.81 11.23 -4.14
C GLY A 89 13.53 12.47 -3.57
N PRO A 90 12.84 13.62 -3.54
CA PRO A 90 13.32 14.84 -2.91
C PRO A 90 13.70 14.61 -1.44
N ILE A 91 14.70 15.34 -0.96
CA ILE A 91 15.04 15.41 0.47
C ILE A 91 13.79 15.87 1.24
N GLY A 92 13.50 15.22 2.36
CA GLY A 92 12.35 15.55 3.19
C GLY A 92 11.51 14.34 3.57
N LEU A 93 10.30 14.62 4.06
CA LEU A 93 9.41 13.58 4.57
C LEU A 93 8.79 12.78 3.43
N VAL A 94 8.77 11.46 3.59
CA VAL A 94 8.02 10.55 2.73
C VAL A 94 7.10 9.71 3.61
N GLU A 95 5.86 9.57 3.20
CA GLU A 95 4.90 8.66 3.79
C GLU A 95 4.57 7.57 2.76
N THR A 96 4.64 6.30 3.16
CA THR A 96 4.17 5.17 2.36
C THR A 96 3.01 4.50 3.05
N GLN A 97 1.89 4.36 2.34
CA GLN A 97 0.69 3.67 2.79
C GLN A 97 0.54 2.36 2.02
N ILE A 98 0.34 1.28 2.76
CA ILE A 98 -0.01 -0.03 2.21
C ILE A 98 -1.43 -0.33 2.68
N ILE A 99 -2.35 -0.39 1.73
CA ILE A 99 -3.76 -0.65 1.98
C ILE A 99 -4.03 -2.10 1.62
N PHE A 100 -4.65 -2.84 2.52
CA PHE A 100 -4.96 -4.25 2.40
C PHE A 100 -6.47 -4.48 2.31
N SER A 101 -6.90 -5.51 1.61
CA SER A 101 -8.30 -5.96 1.58
C SER A 101 -8.40 -7.47 1.37
N GLU A 102 -9.47 -8.09 1.88
CA GLU A 102 -9.83 -9.47 1.56
C GLU A 102 -10.36 -9.65 0.12
N ALA A 103 -10.62 -8.54 -0.59
CA ALA A 103 -11.01 -8.54 -2.00
C ALA A 103 -9.97 -7.82 -2.88
N PRO A 104 -9.89 -8.15 -4.20
CA PRO A 104 -9.01 -7.46 -5.14
C PRO A 104 -9.32 -5.96 -5.30
N PHE A 105 -8.30 -5.20 -5.71
CA PHE A 105 -8.37 -3.76 -6.01
C PHE A 105 -8.61 -3.49 -7.50
N ASP A 106 -9.59 -4.16 -8.11
CA ASP A 106 -9.77 -4.16 -9.57
C ASP A 106 -10.03 -2.77 -10.16
N ARG A 107 -10.89 -1.96 -9.51
CA ARG A 107 -11.19 -0.59 -9.99
C ARG A 107 -9.97 0.31 -9.84
N THR A 108 -9.25 0.14 -8.73
CA THR A 108 -8.02 0.89 -8.46
C THR A 108 -6.97 0.60 -9.51
N LEU A 109 -6.75 -0.66 -9.86
CA LEU A 109 -5.80 -1.06 -10.87
C LEU A 109 -6.15 -0.50 -12.26
N ALA A 110 -7.42 -0.56 -12.64
CA ALA A 110 -7.90 0.07 -13.88
C ALA A 110 -7.69 1.60 -13.88
N ALA A 111 -7.93 2.27 -12.74
CA ALA A 111 -7.69 3.71 -12.59
C ALA A 111 -6.20 4.06 -12.66
N LEU A 112 -5.32 3.18 -12.18
CA LEU A 112 -3.87 3.33 -12.28
C LEU A 112 -3.39 3.24 -13.73
N GLU A 113 -3.85 2.25 -14.49
CA GLU A 113 -3.48 2.10 -15.91
C GLU A 113 -3.77 3.37 -16.74
N GLY A 114 -4.93 3.99 -16.51
CA GLY A 114 -5.34 5.22 -17.22
C GLY A 114 -4.73 6.51 -16.66
N GLY A 115 -4.22 6.51 -15.43
CA GLY A 115 -3.81 7.71 -14.67
C GLY A 115 -2.30 7.93 -14.54
N MET A 116 -1.48 7.05 -15.11
CA MET A 116 -0.03 7.08 -14.94
C MET A 116 0.70 7.88 -16.02
N GLN A 117 1.81 8.51 -15.61
CA GLN A 117 2.78 9.03 -16.57
C GLN A 117 3.33 7.87 -17.42
N GLN A 118 3.23 8.01 -18.75
CA GLN A 118 3.77 7.06 -19.71
C GLN A 118 5.31 7.14 -19.68
N VAL A 119 5.94 6.30 -18.86
CA VAL A 119 7.40 6.17 -18.80
C VAL A 119 7.81 4.99 -19.67
N ARG A 120 8.79 5.19 -20.57
CA ARG A 120 9.28 4.17 -21.51
C ARG A 120 9.98 2.99 -20.83
N ASP A 121 10.36 3.15 -19.57
CA ASP A 121 11.04 2.13 -18.77
C ASP A 121 10.13 1.57 -17.67
N ALA A 122 10.28 0.27 -17.40
CA ALA A 122 9.69 -0.44 -16.27
C ALA A 122 10.31 0.02 -14.93
N GLN A 123 10.06 1.28 -14.56
CA GLN A 123 10.39 1.78 -13.22
C GLN A 123 9.35 1.26 -12.22
N PRO A 124 9.80 0.72 -11.06
CA PRO A 124 8.92 0.19 -10.03
C PRO A 124 8.13 1.28 -9.30
N ILE A 125 8.58 2.54 -9.40
CA ILE A 125 7.92 3.71 -8.83
C ILE A 125 7.48 4.61 -9.97
N ARG A 126 6.21 5.04 -9.97
CA ARG A 126 5.66 5.94 -10.98
C ARG A 126 4.82 7.04 -10.34
N VAL A 127 4.86 8.23 -10.93
CA VAL A 127 4.05 9.37 -10.50
C VAL A 127 2.62 9.19 -11.02
N LEU A 128 1.65 9.35 -10.12
CA LEU A 128 0.23 9.31 -10.43
C LEU A 128 -0.26 10.71 -10.78
N LEU A 129 -0.88 10.86 -11.96
CA LEU A 129 -1.36 12.15 -12.45
C LEU A 129 -2.82 12.44 -12.05
N ASN A 130 -3.60 11.38 -11.76
CA ASN A 130 -5.03 11.48 -11.41
C ASN A 130 -5.33 10.96 -9.98
N PRO A 131 -4.78 11.59 -8.92
CA PRO A 131 -4.86 11.08 -7.55
C PRO A 131 -6.29 10.93 -7.02
N LEU A 132 -7.20 11.87 -7.38
CA LEU A 132 -8.60 11.80 -6.93
C LEU A 132 -9.35 10.59 -7.50
N GLN A 133 -9.10 10.26 -8.77
CA GLN A 133 -9.76 9.14 -9.44
C GLN A 133 -9.34 7.82 -8.80
N VAL A 134 -8.04 7.65 -8.54
CA VAL A 134 -7.51 6.45 -7.88
C VAL A 134 -7.98 6.37 -6.44
N ALA A 135 -7.95 7.47 -5.68
CA ALA A 135 -8.46 7.47 -4.30
C ALA A 135 -9.93 7.05 -4.22
N ARG A 136 -10.77 7.51 -5.18
CA ARG A 136 -12.16 7.08 -5.26
C ARG A 136 -12.27 5.59 -5.60
N ALA A 137 -11.48 5.12 -6.56
CA ALA A 137 -11.47 3.70 -6.94
C ALA A 137 -11.06 2.79 -5.76
N VAL A 138 -10.09 3.21 -4.94
CA VAL A 138 -9.72 2.50 -3.70
C VAL A 138 -10.92 2.39 -2.75
N LEU A 139 -11.62 3.50 -2.50
CA LEU A 139 -12.79 3.51 -1.63
C LEU A 139 -13.93 2.64 -2.19
N GLU A 140 -14.10 2.63 -3.52
CA GLU A 140 -15.08 1.78 -4.20
C GLU A 140 -14.75 0.29 -4.06
N ASP A 141 -13.48 -0.10 -4.19
CA ASP A 141 -13.04 -1.48 -3.99
C ASP A 141 -13.22 -1.91 -2.52
N LEU A 142 -12.80 -1.08 -1.56
CA LEU A 142 -12.96 -1.36 -0.12
C LEU A 142 -14.44 -1.45 0.29
N HIS A 143 -15.28 -0.59 -0.28
CA HIS A 143 -16.72 -0.66 -0.05
C HIS A 143 -17.32 -1.95 -0.62
N ALA A 144 -16.92 -2.36 -1.82
CA ALA A 144 -17.36 -3.62 -2.40
C ALA A 144 -16.97 -4.82 -1.51
N ALA A 145 -15.75 -4.83 -0.98
CA ALA A 145 -15.30 -5.84 -0.01
C ALA A 145 -16.16 -5.87 1.27
N SER A 146 -16.66 -4.70 1.68
CA SER A 146 -17.43 -4.49 2.91
C SER A 146 -18.93 -4.82 2.78
N MET A 147 -19.44 -5.05 1.56
CA MET A 147 -20.88 -5.16 1.29
C MET A 147 -21.57 -6.24 2.12
N THR A 148 -20.96 -7.42 2.24
CA THR A 148 -21.51 -8.53 3.03
C THR A 148 -21.66 -8.14 4.50
N GLY A 149 -20.63 -7.51 5.09
CA GLY A 149 -20.66 -7.05 6.48
C GLY A 149 -21.70 -5.95 6.70
N ALA A 150 -21.76 -4.97 5.79
CA ALA A 150 -22.72 -3.87 5.85
C ALA A 150 -24.18 -4.34 5.76
N MET A 151 -24.49 -5.26 4.84
CA MET A 151 -25.83 -5.85 4.69
C MET A 151 -26.24 -6.63 5.94
N ASN A 152 -25.34 -7.44 6.50
CA ASN A 152 -25.61 -8.19 7.73
C ASN A 152 -25.83 -7.27 8.95
N ALA A 153 -25.19 -6.11 8.97
CA ALA A 153 -25.37 -5.09 10.00
C ALA A 153 -26.59 -4.18 9.76
N GLY A 154 -27.34 -4.35 8.66
CA GLY A 154 -28.48 -3.50 8.30
C GLY A 154 -28.10 -2.06 7.95
N ILE A 155 -26.86 -1.82 7.54
CA ILE A 155 -26.34 -0.50 7.15
C ILE A 155 -26.73 -0.22 5.69
N SER A 156 -27.22 0.99 5.39
CA SER A 156 -27.48 1.41 4.01
C SER A 156 -26.19 1.40 3.18
N THR A 157 -26.28 0.85 1.99
CA THR A 157 -25.18 0.76 1.01
C THR A 157 -25.25 1.87 -0.05
N ASP A 158 -26.10 2.88 0.14
CA ASP A 158 -26.20 4.06 -0.74
C ASP A 158 -25.00 5.01 -0.57
N TYR A 159 -24.25 4.83 0.51
CA TYR A 159 -23.01 5.51 0.84
C TYR A 159 -21.87 4.49 1.00
N PHE A 160 -20.63 4.97 0.98
CA PHE A 160 -19.48 4.13 1.32
C PHE A 160 -19.61 3.58 2.74
N ALA A 161 -19.90 2.29 2.85
CA ALA A 161 -19.78 1.50 4.06
C ALA A 161 -18.45 0.76 4.04
N LEU A 162 -17.63 0.97 5.08
CA LEU A 162 -16.31 0.35 5.23
C LEU A 162 -16.31 -0.54 6.48
N ASP A 163 -16.27 -1.86 6.29
CA ASP A 163 -16.18 -2.85 7.35
C ASP A 163 -14.71 -3.03 7.73
N VAL A 164 -14.34 -2.57 8.93
CA VAL A 164 -12.95 -2.60 9.43
C VAL A 164 -12.40 -4.02 9.64
N ASN A 165 -13.22 -5.06 9.49
CA ASN A 165 -12.77 -6.45 9.59
C ASN A 165 -12.19 -6.99 8.27
N VAL A 166 -12.45 -6.35 7.13
CA VAL A 166 -12.07 -6.86 5.79
C VAL A 166 -11.02 -6.02 5.07
N TRP A 167 -10.51 -4.98 5.73
CA TRP A 167 -9.42 -4.13 5.21
C TRP A 167 -8.57 -3.57 6.34
N ALA A 168 -7.34 -3.20 6.00
CA ALA A 168 -6.40 -2.58 6.93
C ALA A 168 -5.48 -1.60 6.20
N THR A 169 -4.77 -0.76 6.95
CA THR A 169 -3.73 0.11 6.38
C THR A 169 -2.51 0.15 7.30
N LEU A 170 -1.32 0.07 6.70
CA LEU A 170 -0.05 0.32 7.36
C LEU A 170 0.56 1.60 6.79
N SER A 171 1.00 2.51 7.67
CA SER A 171 1.69 3.74 7.27
C SER A 171 3.14 3.73 7.77
N PHE A 172 4.06 4.02 6.86
CA PHE A 172 5.50 4.11 7.10
C PHE A 172 5.96 5.54 6.79
N VAL A 173 6.45 6.24 7.81
CA VAL A 173 6.95 7.61 7.67
C VAL A 173 8.46 7.63 7.87
N TYR A 174 9.19 8.13 6.88
CA TYR A 174 10.64 8.27 6.93
C TYR A 174 11.08 9.61 6.34
N GLN A 175 12.31 10.02 6.66
CA GLN A 175 12.92 11.23 6.12
C GLN A 175 14.05 10.86 5.18
N VAL A 176 13.97 11.33 3.94
CA VAL A 176 15.09 11.28 2.98
C VAL A 176 16.07 12.39 3.34
N ILE A 177 17.34 12.04 3.47
CA ILE A 177 18.46 12.96 3.72
C ILE A 177 19.47 12.89 2.57
N GLU A 178 20.25 13.95 2.40
CA GLU A 178 21.30 14.02 1.37
C GLU A 178 22.34 12.91 1.57
N ASN A 179 22.90 12.43 0.46
CA ASN A 179 24.04 11.53 0.49
C ASN A 179 25.32 12.34 0.65
N GLU A 180 26.08 12.09 1.72
CA GLU A 180 27.39 12.72 1.97
C GLU A 180 28.43 12.34 0.89
#